data_AF-A0A0A9C2E5-F1
#
_entry.id   AF-A0A0A9C2E5-F1
#
_cell.length_a   1.000
_cell.length_b   1.000
_cell.length_c   1.000
_cell.angle_alpha   90.00
_cell.angle_beta   90.00
_cell.angle_gamma   90.00
#
_symmetry.space_group_name_H-M   'P 1'
#
loop_
_entity.id
_entity.type
_entity.pdbx_description
1 polymer ?
#
loop_
_entity_poly.entity_id
_entity_poly.type
_entity_poly.pdbx_seq_one_letter_code
_entity_poly.pdbx_strand_id
1 'polypeptide(L)' 'MFEEPCGLPPPRRQDHRIHLLPGTAPVAVRPYRYPQLLKDEIEHQCDKMLKQGIIRASTSAFSSSV' A
#
# COMPACT_ATOMS: atom_id res chain seq x y z
N MET A 1 -4.73 -12.90 -21.53
CA MET A 1 -3.36 -12.38 -21.33
C MET A 1 -3.36 -11.61 -20.01
N PHE A 2 -2.43 -11.91 -19.11
CA PHE A 2 -2.19 -11.13 -17.89
C PHE A 2 -0.84 -10.44 -18.06
N GLU A 3 -0.85 -9.12 -18.20
CA GLU A 3 0.37 -8.30 -18.29
C GLU A 3 0.68 -7.68 -16.93
N GLU A 4 1.93 -7.30 -16.72
CA GLU A 4 2.34 -6.63 -15.50
C GLU A 4 1.67 -5.25 -15.42
N PRO A 5 0.99 -4.92 -14.31
CA PRO A 5 0.26 -3.67 -14.21
C PRO A 5 1.21 -2.47 -14.20
N CYS A 6 0.96 -1.53 -15.11
CA CYS A 6 1.62 -0.23 -15.15
C CYS A 6 0.61 0.85 -14.75
N GLY A 7 0.84 1.45 -13.60
CA GLY A 7 0.04 2.53 -13.02
C GLY A 7 -1.22 2.05 -12.32
N LEU A 8 -1.96 3.01 -11.79
CA LEU A 8 -3.28 2.77 -11.24
C LEU A 8 -4.28 2.46 -12.37
N PRO A 9 -5.31 1.64 -12.10
CA PRO A 9 -6.37 1.41 -13.07
C PRO A 9 -7.06 2.74 -13.44
N PRO A 10 -7.53 2.89 -14.69
CA PRO A 10 -8.26 4.08 -15.10
C PRO A 10 -9.55 4.24 -14.26
N PRO A 11 -10.08 5.47 -14.14
CA PRO A 11 -11.34 5.72 -13.45
C PRO A 11 -12.44 4.80 -14.00
N ARG A 12 -13.16 4.15 -13.09
CA ARG A 12 -14.27 3.24 -13.44
C ARG A 12 -15.59 3.92 -13.12
N ARG A 13 -16.69 3.39 -13.67
CA ARG A 13 -18.05 3.85 -13.31
C ARG A 13 -18.38 3.63 -11.83
N GLN A 14 -17.71 2.68 -11.20
CA GLN A 14 -17.86 2.33 -9.79
C GLN A 14 -16.49 2.37 -9.14
N ASP A 15 -16.29 3.36 -8.27
CA ASP A 15 -15.12 3.41 -7.39
C ASP A 15 -15.43 2.68 -6.10
N HIS A 16 -14.60 1.72 -5.74
CA HIS A 16 -14.72 1.00 -4.48
C HIS A 16 -14.29 1.93 -3.33
N ARG A 17 -15.15 2.03 -2.31
CA ARG A 17 -14.86 2.75 -1.07
C ARG A 17 -14.93 1.81 0.12
N ILE A 18 -13.99 1.98 1.04
CA ILE A 18 -14.00 1.29 2.35
C ILE A 18 -14.74 2.20 3.32
N HIS A 19 -15.97 1.82 3.70
CA HIS A 19 -16.75 2.56 4.68
C HIS A 19 -16.33 2.16 6.10
N LEU A 20 -15.92 3.15 6.90
CA LEU A 20 -15.62 2.95 8.32
C LEU A 20 -16.89 3.09 9.16
N LEU A 21 -16.96 2.38 10.29
CA LEU A 21 -18.03 2.56 11.25
C LEU A 21 -17.95 3.97 11.87
N PRO A 22 -19.09 4.62 12.18
CA PRO A 22 -19.09 5.92 12.84
C PRO A 22 -18.26 5.91 14.13
N GLY A 23 -17.40 6.91 14.31
CA GLY A 23 -16.54 7.04 15.49
C GLY A 23 -15.29 6.15 15.49
N THR A 24 -14.99 5.42 14.40
CA THR A 24 -13.74 4.63 14.29
C THR A 24 -12.51 5.55 14.34
N ALA A 25 -11.67 5.35 15.36
CA ALA A 25 -10.39 6.04 15.46
C ALA A 25 -9.36 5.46 14.46
N PRO A 26 -8.41 6.27 13.97
CA PRO A 26 -7.32 5.77 13.15
C PRO A 26 -6.42 4.81 13.92
N VAL A 27 -6.01 3.73 13.26
CA VAL A 27 -5.09 2.72 13.83
C VAL A 27 -3.70 2.92 13.24
N ALA A 28 -2.74 3.32 14.06
CA ALA A 28 -1.35 3.51 13.67
C ALA A 28 -0.46 2.48 14.38
N VAL A 29 -0.21 1.34 13.73
CA VAL A 29 0.69 0.30 14.24
C VAL A 29 2.14 0.64 13.91
N ARG A 30 3.04 0.52 14.89
CA ARG A 30 4.48 0.66 14.66
C ARG A 30 4.99 -0.51 13.80
N PRO A 31 5.87 -0.27 12.80
CA PRO A 31 6.48 -1.34 12.03
C PRO A 31 7.17 -2.37 12.93
N TYR A 32 7.00 -3.66 12.61
CA TYR A 32 7.73 -4.73 13.28
C TYR A 32 9.20 -4.75 12.85
N ARG A 33 10.07 -5.36 13.65
CA ARG A 33 11.50 -5.49 13.31
C ARG A 33 11.72 -6.77 12.51
N TYR A 34 12.07 -6.66 11.25
CA TYR A 34 12.42 -7.80 10.39
C TYR A 34 13.94 -8.04 10.36
N PRO A 35 14.37 -9.30 10.10
CA PRO A 35 15.76 -9.59 9.73
C PRO A 35 16.19 -8.76 8.49
N GLN A 36 17.47 -8.41 8.39
CA GLN A 36 17.97 -7.53 7.32
C GLN A 36 17.62 -8.06 5.92
N LEU A 37 17.80 -9.36 5.67
CA LEU A 37 17.49 -9.96 4.37
C LEU A 37 16.02 -9.81 3.96
N LEU A 38 15.09 -9.87 4.91
CA LEU A 38 13.67 -9.66 4.63
C LEU A 38 13.37 -8.18 4.38
N LYS A 39 14.01 -7.29 5.14
CA LYS A 39 13.89 -5.85 4.95
C LYS A 39 14.35 -5.44 3.54
N ASP A 40 15.49 -5.94 3.09
CA ASP A 40 16.06 -5.63 1.77
C ASP A 40 15.12 -6.06 0.63
N GLU A 41 14.52 -7.25 0.75
CA GLU A 41 13.55 -7.74 -0.24
C GLU A 41 12.27 -6.90 -0.25
N ILE A 42 11.74 -6.53 0.93
CA ILE A 42 10.57 -5.64 1.03
C ILE A 42 10.87 -4.29 0.37
N GLU A 43 12.02 -3.68 0.67
CA GLU A 43 12.43 -2.41 0.08
C GLU A 43 12.57 -2.52 -1.44
N HIS A 44 13.17 -3.61 -1.94
CA HIS A 44 13.28 -3.86 -3.38
C HIS A 44 11.90 -3.97 -4.08
N GLN A 45 10.96 -4.69 -3.47
CA GLN A 45 9.60 -4.80 -4.00
C GLN A 45 8.88 -3.46 -3.96
N CYS A 46 8.96 -2.71 -2.85
CA CYS A 46 8.39 -1.37 -2.76
C CYS A 46 8.92 -0.44 -3.86
N ASP A 47 10.23 -0.45 -4.12
CA ASP A 47 10.83 0.34 -5.21
C ASP A 47 10.28 -0.04 -6.58
N LYS A 48 10.12 -1.33 -6.84
CA LYS A 48 9.52 -1.82 -8.10
C LYS A 48 8.07 -1.34 -8.22
N MET A 49 7.28 -1.47 -7.16
CA MET A 49 5.87 -1.05 -7.13
C MET A 49 5.71 0.47 -7.26
N LEU A 50 6.63 1.27 -6.69
CA LEU A 50 6.69 2.72 -6.86
C LEU A 50 6.99 3.11 -8.31
N LYS A 51 7.98 2.46 -8.94
CA LYS A 51 8.31 2.67 -10.36
C LYS A 51 7.15 2.29 -11.28
N GLN A 52 6.43 1.22 -10.95
CA GLN A 52 5.21 0.83 -11.64
C GLN A 52 4.06 1.81 -11.42
N GLY A 53 4.10 2.65 -10.38
CA GLY A 53 3.03 3.61 -10.07
C GLY A 53 1.77 2.96 -9.49
N ILE A 54 1.88 1.73 -8.97
CA ILE A 54 0.77 1.02 -8.30
C ILE A 54 0.66 1.38 -6.81
N ILE A 55 1.74 1.90 -6.22
CA ILE A 55 1.75 2.51 -4.87
C ILE A 55 2.34 3.93 -4.94
N ARG A 56 2.12 4.70 -3.86
CA ARG A 56 2.66 6.07 -3.72
C ARG A 56 2.97 6.37 -2.25
N ALA A 57 3.90 7.28 -2.02
CA ALA A 57 4.11 7.85 -0.70
C ALA A 57 2.84 8.55 -0.20
N SER A 58 2.50 8.39 1.08
CA SER A 58 1.34 9.02 1.70
C SER A 58 1.59 9.31 3.18
N THR A 59 0.92 10.35 3.69
CA THR A 59 0.88 10.66 5.13
C THR A 59 -0.48 10.26 5.65
N SER A 60 -0.65 8.97 5.97
CA SER A 60 -1.90 8.39 6.42
C SER A 60 -1.97 8.34 7.95
N ALA A 61 -3.16 8.60 8.52
CA ALA A 61 -3.42 8.35 9.93
C ALA A 61 -3.52 6.85 10.25
N PHE A 62 -3.67 6.00 9.23
CA PHE A 62 -3.74 4.54 9.33
C PHE A 62 -2.40 3.90 8.91
N SER A 63 -1.92 2.93 9.68
CA SER A 63 -0.82 2.05 9.31
C SER A 63 -1.05 0.62 9.82
N SER A 64 -0.68 -0.36 8.98
CA SER A 64 -0.62 -1.78 9.31
C SER A 64 0.83 -2.26 9.33
N SER A 65 1.13 -3.30 10.10
CA SER A 65 2.42 -3.98 10.01
C SER A 65 2.55 -4.66 8.65
N VAL A 66 3.75 -4.62 8.08
CA VAL A 66 4.09 -5.29 6.81
C VAL A 66 4.56 -6.72 7.01
#